data_AF-A0A841JHZ9-F1
#
_entry.id   AF-A0A841JHZ9-F1
#
_cell.length_a   1.000
_cell.length_b   1.000
_cell.length_c   1.000
_cell.angle_alpha   90.00
_cell.angle_beta   90.00
_cell.angle_gamma   90.00
#
_symmetry.space_group_name_H-M   'P 1'
#
loop_
_entity.id
_entity.type
_entity.pdbx_description
1 polymer ?
#
loop_
_entity_poly.entity_id
_entity_poly.type
_entity_poly.pdbx_seq_one_letter_code
_entity_poly.pdbx_strand_id
1 'polypeptide(L)'
;MKVENPVALRFILQDELYLLNTDKAFYEERETPPHIIERSEPEIKTQPIEIVSQEAKPEVKTPEPTFNYLGKNLKNFLILVHYPHQEFIADAHLAALQNILKRKEFELDDVVILNMAKYSTTTIAQLATFFKPVKLLLLGQAAIPQGMTALALNTPKTSGSRTALYSFSFDEMMDSVDNKKIFWELMKAL
;
A
#
# COMPACT_ATOMS: atom_id res chain seq x y z
N MET A 1 20.28 48.87 30.32
CA MET A 1 18.93 48.59 30.84
C MET A 1 18.60 47.15 30.49
N LYS A 2 18.49 46.30 31.51
CA LYS A 2 18.04 44.91 31.39
C LYS A 2 16.54 44.94 31.16
N VAL A 3 16.05 44.30 30.10
CA VAL A 3 14.62 44.02 29.96
C VAL A 3 14.34 42.75 30.77
N GLU A 4 13.98 42.93 32.03
CA GLU A 4 13.79 41.90 33.05
C GLU A 4 12.41 41.22 33.00
N ASN A 5 11.75 41.21 31.84
CA ASN A 5 10.50 40.47 31.70
C ASN A 5 10.32 39.89 30.29
N PRO A 6 10.58 38.59 30.07
CA PRO A 6 10.37 37.95 28.77
C PRO A 6 8.89 37.89 28.35
N VAL A 7 7.95 38.18 29.27
CA VAL A 7 6.51 38.23 28.99
C VAL A 7 6.13 39.47 28.16
N ALA A 8 6.93 40.55 28.19
CA ALA A 8 6.64 41.77 27.45
C ALA A 8 6.75 41.60 25.92
N LEU A 9 7.56 40.65 25.44
CA LEU A 9 7.68 40.33 24.01
C LEU A 9 6.39 39.72 23.43
N ARG A 10 5.56 39.08 24.28
CA ARG A 10 4.32 38.44 23.85
C ARG A 10 3.20 39.43 23.53
N PHE A 11 3.29 40.67 24.04
CA PHE A 11 2.34 41.74 23.73
C PHE A 11 2.73 42.54 22.48
N ILE A 12 3.97 42.44 22.01
CA ILE A 12 4.47 43.20 20.85
C ILE A 12 4.22 42.44 19.53
N LEU A 13 4.01 41.12 19.58
CA LEU A 13 3.76 40.25 18.43
C LEU A 13 2.28 39.84 18.31
N GLN A 14 1.36 40.79 18.40
CA GLN A 14 -0.01 40.59 17.88
C GLN A 14 -0.02 40.93 16.39
N ASP A 15 0.74 40.18 15.61
CA ASP A 15 0.54 40.15 14.16
C ASP A 15 -0.64 39.20 13.93
N GLU A 16 -1.84 39.77 13.75
CA GLU A 16 -3.02 39.01 13.34
C GLU A 16 -2.79 38.53 11.90
N LEU A 17 -2.24 37.32 11.79
CA LEU A 17 -2.06 36.63 10.53
C LEU A 17 -3.43 36.31 9.94
N TYR A 18 -3.89 37.15 9.01
CA TYR A 18 -5.09 36.86 8.23
C TYR A 18 -4.78 35.76 7.22
N LEU A 19 -5.20 34.54 7.54
CA LEU A 19 -5.22 33.42 6.60
C LEU A 19 -6.26 33.70 5.51
N LEU A 20 -5.82 33.74 4.26
CA LEU A 20 -6.71 33.72 3.10
C LEU A 20 -7.49 32.40 3.10
N ASN A 21 -8.76 32.42 2.70
CA ASN A 21 -9.67 31.26 2.72
C ASN A 21 -9.14 29.99 2.03
N THR A 22 -8.10 30.10 1.20
CA THR A 22 -7.45 28.96 0.55
C THR A 22 -6.61 28.09 1.50
N ASP A 23 -6.19 28.62 2.66
CA ASP A 23 -5.32 27.90 3.62
C ASP A 23 -6.09 27.26 4.80
N LYS A 24 -7.39 27.56 4.94
CA LYS A 24 -8.24 27.09 6.05
C LYS A 24 -8.51 25.57 6.04
N ALA A 25 -8.25 24.88 4.94
CA ALA A 25 -8.54 23.46 4.78
C ALA A 25 -7.52 22.52 5.46
N PHE A 26 -6.40 23.03 5.99
CA PHE A 26 -5.30 22.19 6.47
C PHE A 26 -5.31 21.88 7.98
N TYR A 27 -6.22 22.47 8.77
CA TYR A 27 -6.20 22.34 10.25
C TYR A 27 -7.47 21.76 10.89
N GLU A 28 -8.52 21.43 10.14
CA GLU A 28 -9.81 20.98 10.74
C GLU A 28 -9.92 19.47 11.04
N GLU A 29 -8.87 18.64 10.89
CA GLU A 29 -9.02 17.19 11.12
C GLU A 29 -8.31 16.63 12.37
N ARG A 30 -7.86 17.47 13.31
CA ARG A 30 -7.35 16.95 14.59
C ARG A 30 -7.90 17.71 15.80
N GLU A 31 -8.79 16.98 16.48
CA GLU A 31 -9.01 16.95 17.94
C GLU A 31 -10.15 17.81 18.52
N THR A 32 -11.29 17.17 18.80
CA THR A 32 -12.24 17.60 19.85
C THR A 32 -12.39 16.48 20.88
N PRO A 33 -12.17 16.75 22.18
CA PRO A 33 -13.27 17.09 23.11
C PRO A 33 -12.87 18.19 24.14
N PRO A 34 -13.75 18.76 25.00
CA PRO A 34 -15.06 18.27 25.45
C PRO A 34 -16.24 19.29 25.42
N HIS A 35 -17.44 18.73 25.42
CA HIS A 35 -18.74 19.39 25.52
C HIS A 35 -19.06 19.75 26.99
N ILE A 36 -19.33 21.03 27.26
CA ILE A 36 -19.91 21.51 28.53
C ILE A 36 -21.37 21.89 28.23
N ILE A 37 -22.29 21.20 28.90
CA ILE A 37 -23.74 21.38 28.84
C ILE A 37 -24.12 22.37 29.94
N GLU A 38 -24.78 23.49 29.62
CA GLU A 38 -25.73 24.08 30.57
C GLU A 38 -26.79 24.99 29.93
N ARG A 39 -28.06 24.63 30.22
CA ARG A 39 -29.22 25.48 30.53
C ARG A 39 -30.08 26.15 29.44
N SER A 40 -31.31 25.63 29.39
CA SER A 40 -32.62 26.33 29.47
C SER A 40 -33.49 26.27 28.20
N GLU A 41 -34.46 25.35 28.25
CA GLU A 41 -35.72 25.25 27.48
C GLU A 41 -36.69 26.43 27.82
N PRO A 42 -37.87 26.61 27.15
CA PRO A 42 -38.50 25.75 26.15
C PRO A 42 -39.22 26.46 24.98
N GLU A 43 -39.88 25.61 24.18
CA GLU A 43 -40.94 25.84 23.19
C GLU A 43 -40.50 25.72 21.73
N ILE A 44 -40.89 24.61 21.10
CA ILE A 44 -41.94 24.60 20.06
C ILE A 44 -42.41 23.16 19.83
N LYS A 45 -43.73 23.09 19.65
CA LYS A 45 -44.62 21.97 19.38
C LYS A 45 -44.10 20.88 18.43
N THR A 46 -44.49 19.67 18.81
CA THR A 46 -44.57 18.39 18.10
C THR A 46 -44.79 18.46 16.59
N GLN A 47 -43.81 17.94 15.84
CA GLN A 47 -44.01 17.26 14.55
C GLN A 47 -43.27 15.91 14.63
N PRO A 48 -43.73 14.85 13.92
CA PRO A 48 -43.16 13.53 14.01
C PRO A 48 -41.70 13.53 13.60
N ILE A 49 -40.91 12.72 14.28
CA ILE A 49 -39.51 12.49 14.01
C ILE A 49 -39.43 11.74 12.68
N GLU A 50 -39.36 12.44 11.55
CA GLU A 50 -38.71 11.88 10.38
C GLU A 50 -37.23 11.82 10.71
N ILE A 51 -36.78 10.62 11.06
CA ILE A 51 -35.36 10.27 11.03
C ILE A 51 -34.96 10.40 9.56
N VAL A 52 -34.59 11.61 9.14
CA VAL A 52 -33.87 11.82 7.89
C VAL A 52 -32.54 11.12 8.14
N SER A 53 -32.51 9.87 7.69
CA SER A 53 -31.34 9.05 7.48
C SER A 53 -30.23 9.99 7.05
N GLN A 54 -29.27 10.17 7.95
CA GLN A 54 -28.05 10.89 7.67
C GLN A 54 -27.47 10.14 6.47
N GLU A 55 -27.65 10.72 5.28
CA GLU A 55 -27.13 10.19 4.04
C GLU A 55 -25.66 9.95 4.29
N ALA A 56 -25.33 8.67 4.46
CA ALA A 56 -23.98 8.20 4.49
C ALA A 56 -23.39 8.74 3.20
N LYS A 57 -22.55 9.77 3.35
CA LYS A 57 -21.58 10.22 2.36
C LYS A 57 -21.18 8.97 1.59
N PRO A 58 -21.42 8.89 0.26
CA PRO A 58 -21.09 7.69 -0.46
C PRO A 58 -19.64 7.41 -0.09
N GLU A 59 -19.44 6.34 0.68
CA GLU A 59 -18.15 5.69 0.76
C GLU A 59 -17.83 5.52 -0.70
N VAL A 60 -16.92 6.35 -1.18
CA VAL A 60 -16.24 6.10 -2.44
C VAL A 60 -15.55 4.80 -2.12
N LYS A 61 -16.28 3.70 -2.37
CA LYS A 61 -15.77 2.36 -2.47
C LYS A 61 -14.71 2.52 -3.52
N THR A 62 -13.51 2.80 -3.04
CA THR A 62 -12.31 2.85 -3.85
C THR A 62 -12.40 1.55 -4.61
N PRO A 63 -12.61 1.62 -5.94
CA PRO A 63 -13.13 0.51 -6.72
C PRO A 63 -12.36 -0.72 -6.30
N GLU A 64 -13.05 -1.70 -5.72
CA GLU A 64 -12.43 -2.91 -5.16
C GLU A 64 -11.50 -3.42 -6.24
N PRO A 65 -10.18 -3.27 -6.09
CA PRO A 65 -9.31 -3.38 -7.23
C PRO A 65 -9.33 -4.86 -7.61
N THR A 66 -10.05 -5.15 -8.68
CA THR A 66 -10.24 -6.51 -9.16
C THR A 66 -8.97 -6.86 -9.92
N PHE A 67 -7.97 -7.28 -9.17
CA PHE A 67 -6.73 -7.75 -9.75
C PHE A 67 -6.97 -9.13 -10.35
N ASN A 68 -6.61 -9.30 -11.61
CA ASN A 68 -6.54 -10.63 -12.20
C ASN A 68 -5.24 -11.29 -11.76
N TYR A 69 -5.31 -12.22 -10.81
CA TYR A 69 -4.16 -12.94 -10.27
C TYR A 69 -4.35 -14.45 -10.37
N LEU A 70 -3.23 -15.16 -10.34
CA LEU A 70 -3.18 -16.60 -10.43
C LEU A 70 -2.78 -17.18 -9.07
N GLY A 71 -3.61 -18.08 -8.52
CA GLY A 71 -3.43 -18.72 -7.21
C GLY A 71 -4.46 -18.27 -6.15
N LYS A 72 -4.35 -18.75 -4.90
CA LYS A 72 -5.32 -18.52 -3.81
C LYS A 72 -4.77 -17.72 -2.62
N ASN A 73 -3.52 -17.25 -2.68
CA ASN A 73 -2.91 -16.44 -1.62
C ASN A 73 -2.86 -17.10 -0.22
N LEU A 74 -2.86 -18.43 -0.12
CA LEU A 74 -2.99 -19.11 1.18
C LEU A 74 -1.83 -18.80 2.14
N LYS A 75 -0.62 -18.56 1.61
CA LYS A 75 0.58 -18.25 2.41
C LYS A 75 1.01 -16.79 2.31
N ASN A 76 0.13 -15.89 1.84
CA ASN A 76 0.41 -14.46 1.69
C ASN A 76 1.71 -14.20 0.90
N PHE A 77 1.93 -14.99 -0.16
CA PHE A 77 3.11 -14.91 -0.99
C PHE A 77 2.74 -14.31 -2.35
N LEU A 78 3.09 -13.04 -2.54
CA LEU A 78 2.84 -12.30 -3.76
C LEU A 78 4.09 -12.30 -4.66
N ILE A 79 3.88 -12.69 -5.91
CA ILE A 79 4.89 -12.74 -6.97
C ILE A 79 4.45 -11.76 -8.05
N LEU A 80 5.25 -10.74 -8.28
CA LEU A 80 5.03 -9.72 -9.29
C LEU A 80 5.89 -10.04 -10.50
N VAL A 81 5.22 -10.11 -11.65
CA VAL A 81 5.85 -10.39 -12.94
C VAL A 81 5.41 -9.35 -13.95
N HIS A 82 6.17 -9.19 -15.03
CA HIS A 82 5.82 -8.26 -16.10
C HIS A 82 5.90 -8.96 -17.46
N TYR A 83 4.74 -9.26 -18.03
CA TYR A 83 4.60 -9.85 -19.36
C TYR A 83 3.61 -9.05 -20.20
N PRO A 84 4.07 -8.20 -21.14
CA PRO A 84 3.19 -7.36 -21.95
C PRO A 84 2.33 -8.15 -22.95
N HIS A 85 2.82 -9.31 -23.39
CA HIS A 85 2.14 -10.14 -24.39
C HIS A 85 1.30 -11.29 -23.80
N GLN A 86 1.27 -11.44 -22.47
CA GLN A 86 0.59 -12.56 -21.83
C GLN A 86 -0.32 -12.08 -20.71
N GLU A 87 -1.29 -12.91 -20.31
CA GLU A 87 -2.20 -12.56 -19.24
C GLU A 87 -1.52 -12.59 -17.87
N PHE A 88 -0.75 -13.64 -17.59
CA PHE A 88 -0.07 -13.83 -16.32
C PHE A 88 1.44 -14.00 -16.50
N ILE A 89 1.85 -15.12 -17.08
CA ILE A 89 3.25 -15.55 -17.25
C ILE A 89 3.32 -16.55 -18.40
N ALA A 90 4.47 -16.61 -19.08
CA ALA A 90 4.74 -17.63 -20.09
C ALA A 90 4.74 -19.05 -19.50
N ASP A 91 4.17 -20.03 -20.21
CA ASP A 91 4.14 -21.44 -19.78
C ASP A 91 5.52 -21.98 -19.38
N ALA A 92 6.57 -21.66 -20.14
CA ALA A 92 7.93 -22.08 -19.83
C ALA A 92 8.43 -21.50 -18.48
N HIS A 93 8.07 -20.26 -18.18
CA HIS A 93 8.46 -19.57 -16.95
C HIS A 93 7.58 -20.00 -15.77
N LEU A 94 6.29 -20.27 -16.01
CA LEU A 94 5.38 -20.86 -15.03
C LEU A 94 5.89 -22.22 -14.59
N ALA A 95 6.25 -23.10 -15.53
CA ALA A 95 6.80 -24.43 -15.22
C ALA A 95 8.08 -24.34 -14.39
N ALA A 96 8.98 -23.39 -14.70
CA ALA A 96 10.18 -23.13 -13.92
C ALA A 96 9.83 -22.66 -12.49
N LEU A 97 8.94 -21.69 -12.34
CA LEU A 97 8.48 -21.20 -11.04
C LEU A 97 7.81 -22.31 -10.23
N GLN A 98 6.94 -23.12 -10.85
CA GLN A 98 6.23 -24.21 -10.22
C GLN A 98 7.20 -25.29 -9.72
N ASN A 99 8.24 -25.62 -10.49
CA ASN A 99 9.29 -26.53 -10.02
C ASN A 99 10.02 -26.01 -8.78
N ILE A 100 10.24 -24.70 -8.71
CA ILE A 100 10.93 -24.06 -7.59
C ILE A 100 10.01 -23.99 -6.36
N LEU A 101 8.73 -23.67 -6.54
CA LEU A 101 7.72 -23.72 -5.49
C LEU A 101 7.57 -25.14 -4.93
N LYS A 102 7.48 -26.17 -5.81
CA LYS A 102 7.44 -27.58 -5.40
C LYS A 102 8.63 -27.98 -4.53
N ARG A 103 9.84 -27.53 -4.89
CA ARG A 103 11.06 -27.80 -4.08
C ARG A 103 11.04 -27.12 -2.71
N LYS A 104 10.25 -26.06 -2.55
CA LYS A 104 10.08 -25.31 -1.30
C LYS A 104 8.79 -25.72 -0.56
N GLU A 105 8.11 -26.79 -1.03
CA GLU A 105 6.85 -27.28 -0.47
C GLU A 105 5.72 -26.22 -0.51
N PHE A 106 5.76 -25.38 -1.55
CA PHE A 106 4.69 -24.45 -1.90
C PHE A 106 3.93 -24.96 -3.12
N GLU A 107 2.62 -24.78 -3.09
CA GLU A 107 1.77 -25.00 -4.25
C GLU A 107 1.49 -23.69 -4.98
N LEU A 108 1.02 -23.79 -6.22
CA LEU A 108 0.63 -22.63 -7.01
C LEU A 108 -0.62 -21.94 -6.42
N ASP A 109 -1.47 -22.68 -5.70
CA ASP A 109 -2.56 -22.13 -4.88
C ASP A 109 -2.07 -21.35 -3.65
N ASP A 110 -0.90 -21.67 -3.08
CA ASP A 110 -0.39 -20.95 -1.91
C ASP A 110 0.11 -19.55 -2.24
N VAL A 111 0.49 -19.33 -3.49
CA VAL A 111 1.06 -18.09 -3.99
C VAL A 111 0.03 -17.28 -4.77
N VAL A 112 0.40 -16.05 -5.07
CA VAL A 112 -0.33 -15.15 -5.97
C VAL A 112 0.65 -14.67 -7.00
N ILE A 113 0.38 -14.93 -8.27
CA ILE A 113 1.14 -14.38 -9.38
C ILE A 113 0.31 -13.30 -10.03
N LEU A 114 0.83 -12.08 -10.03
CA LEU A 114 0.17 -10.92 -10.62
C LEU A 114 1.06 -10.31 -11.70
N ASN A 115 0.47 -10.12 -12.88
CA ASN A 115 1.14 -9.49 -14.01
C ASN A 115 0.97 -7.97 -13.98
N MET A 116 2.06 -7.25 -13.71
CA MET A 116 2.14 -5.79 -13.67
C MET A 116 2.03 -5.12 -15.04
N ALA A 117 2.09 -5.87 -16.15
CA ALA A 117 1.95 -5.27 -17.47
C ALA A 117 0.57 -4.65 -17.73
N LYS A 118 -0.50 -5.22 -17.15
CA LYS A 118 -1.86 -4.67 -17.23
C LYS A 118 -2.15 -3.61 -16.15
N TYR A 119 -1.27 -3.50 -15.15
CA TYR A 119 -1.51 -2.74 -13.91
C TYR A 119 -0.35 -1.80 -13.57
N SER A 120 0.35 -1.27 -14.57
CA SER A 120 1.58 -0.47 -14.38
C SER A 120 1.39 0.83 -13.58
N THR A 121 0.14 1.29 -13.43
CA THR A 121 -0.24 2.45 -12.60
C THR A 121 -0.61 2.06 -11.15
N THR A 122 -0.55 0.77 -10.79
CA THR A 122 -0.91 0.29 -9.44
C THR A 122 0.23 0.52 -8.45
N THR A 123 -0.10 1.13 -7.32
CA THR A 123 0.83 1.37 -6.22
C THR A 123 1.02 0.11 -5.36
N ILE A 124 2.22 -0.11 -4.83
CA ILE A 124 2.47 -1.19 -3.87
C ILE A 124 1.53 -1.16 -2.66
N ALA A 125 1.07 0.03 -2.25
CA ALA A 125 0.13 0.22 -1.15
C ALA A 125 -1.23 -0.46 -1.41
N GLN A 126 -1.73 -0.42 -2.65
CA GLN A 126 -2.98 -1.09 -3.04
C GLN A 126 -2.83 -2.60 -2.96
N LEU A 127 -1.72 -3.12 -3.50
CA LEU A 127 -1.39 -4.55 -3.44
C LEU A 127 -1.19 -5.03 -2.00
N ALA A 128 -0.50 -4.23 -1.19
CA ALA A 128 -0.26 -4.54 0.22
C ALA A 128 -1.56 -4.53 1.03
N THR A 129 -2.51 -3.66 0.70
CA THR A 129 -3.83 -3.58 1.34
C THR A 129 -4.70 -4.77 0.96
N PHE A 130 -4.71 -5.13 -0.33
CA PHE A 130 -5.55 -6.18 -0.89
C PHE A 130 -5.04 -7.59 -0.52
N PHE A 131 -3.75 -7.87 -0.80
CA PHE A 131 -3.17 -9.21 -0.62
C PHE A 131 -2.53 -9.43 0.76
N LYS A 132 -2.21 -8.35 1.49
CA LYS A 132 -1.48 -8.39 2.77
C LYS A 132 -0.28 -9.36 2.74
N PRO A 133 0.61 -9.25 1.73
CA PRO A 133 1.66 -10.23 1.54
C PRO A 133 2.69 -10.15 2.67
N VAL A 134 3.03 -11.32 3.20
CA VAL A 134 4.18 -11.53 4.10
C VAL A 134 5.44 -11.68 3.28
N LYS A 135 5.31 -12.29 2.09
CA LYS A 135 6.40 -12.59 1.18
C LYS A 135 6.11 -11.91 -0.15
N LEU A 136 7.03 -11.10 -0.63
CA LEU A 136 6.93 -10.39 -1.90
C LEU A 136 8.15 -10.76 -2.75
N LEU A 137 7.90 -11.21 -3.97
CA LEU A 137 8.93 -11.50 -4.96
C LEU A 137 8.65 -10.68 -6.21
N LEU A 138 9.60 -9.85 -6.63
CA LEU A 138 9.51 -9.05 -7.84
C LEU A 138 10.49 -9.59 -8.87
N LEU A 139 10.00 -9.91 -10.06
CA LEU A 139 10.79 -10.47 -11.15
C LEU A 139 10.94 -9.47 -12.28
N GLY A 140 12.14 -8.91 -12.40
CA GLY A 140 12.47 -7.91 -13.41
C GLY A 140 12.14 -6.48 -12.96
N GLN A 141 12.90 -5.52 -13.48
CA GLN A 141 12.73 -4.10 -13.14
C GLN A 141 11.34 -3.57 -13.51
N ALA A 142 10.77 -4.10 -14.60
CA ALA A 142 9.44 -3.72 -15.09
C ALA A 142 8.29 -4.22 -14.20
N ALA A 143 8.54 -5.16 -13.28
CA ALA A 143 7.55 -5.64 -12.33
C ALA A 143 7.50 -4.83 -11.02
N ILE A 144 8.35 -3.81 -10.87
CA ILE A 144 8.39 -2.96 -9.68
C ILE A 144 7.19 -2.00 -9.72
N PRO A 145 6.23 -2.12 -8.79
CA PRO A 145 5.07 -1.23 -8.74
C PRO A 145 5.48 0.17 -8.28
N GLN A 146 4.64 1.15 -8.60
CA GLN A 146 4.90 2.53 -8.22
C GLN A 146 4.83 2.72 -6.70
N GLY A 147 5.63 3.67 -6.19
CA GLY A 147 5.71 3.97 -4.76
C GLY A 147 6.55 2.97 -3.94
N MET A 148 7.23 2.02 -4.58
CA MET A 148 8.17 1.12 -3.90
C MET A 148 9.59 1.71 -3.88
N THR A 149 10.23 1.71 -2.72
CA THR A 149 11.63 2.12 -2.58
C THR A 149 12.53 1.18 -3.38
N ALA A 150 13.50 1.72 -4.11
CA ALA A 150 14.46 0.94 -4.90
C ALA A 150 15.10 -0.17 -4.06
N LEU A 151 14.72 -1.42 -4.32
CA LEU A 151 15.36 -2.59 -3.74
C LEU A 151 16.65 -2.86 -4.50
N ALA A 152 17.70 -3.27 -3.78
CA ALA A 152 18.90 -3.75 -4.42
C ALA A 152 18.60 -5.07 -5.14
N LEU A 153 19.05 -5.16 -6.39
CA LEU A 153 18.90 -6.35 -7.21
C LEU A 153 19.51 -7.57 -6.51
N ASN A 154 18.78 -8.67 -6.52
CA ASN A 154 19.13 -9.92 -5.86
C ASN A 154 19.50 -9.78 -4.38
N THR A 155 18.87 -8.84 -3.68
CA THR A 155 19.07 -8.66 -2.25
C THR A 155 17.75 -8.81 -1.52
N PRO A 156 17.61 -9.81 -0.62
CA PRO A 156 16.47 -9.90 0.26
C PRO A 156 16.43 -8.72 1.22
N LYS A 157 15.28 -8.05 1.27
CA LYS A 157 15.01 -6.97 2.23
C LYS A 157 13.88 -7.42 3.13
N THR A 158 14.23 -7.75 4.36
CA THR A 158 13.26 -8.03 5.42
C THR A 158 12.98 -6.75 6.18
N SER A 159 11.71 -6.35 6.23
CA SER A 159 11.24 -5.18 6.98
C SER A 159 10.14 -5.63 7.94
N GLY A 160 10.52 -5.84 9.20
CA GLY A 160 9.62 -6.38 10.23
C GLY A 160 9.21 -7.81 9.93
N SER A 161 7.91 -8.06 9.80
CA SER A 161 7.33 -9.37 9.46
C SER A 161 7.22 -9.65 7.96
N ARG A 162 7.65 -8.72 7.10
CA ARG A 162 7.52 -8.84 5.64
C ARG A 162 8.89 -8.98 4.99
N THR A 163 9.00 -9.90 4.06
CA THR A 163 10.20 -10.12 3.25
C THR A 163 9.91 -9.76 1.81
N ALA A 164 10.65 -8.80 1.26
CA ALA A 164 10.58 -8.41 -0.14
C ALA A 164 11.89 -8.77 -0.85
N LEU A 165 11.77 -9.47 -1.97
CA LEU A 165 12.87 -9.88 -2.82
C LEU A 165 12.70 -9.25 -4.19
N TYR A 166 13.78 -8.70 -4.73
CA TYR A 166 13.85 -8.28 -6.11
C TYR A 166 14.87 -9.13 -6.86
N SER A 167 14.47 -9.71 -7.99
CA SER A 167 15.32 -10.53 -8.85
C SER A 167 15.19 -10.14 -10.32
N PHE A 168 16.00 -10.77 -11.16
CA PHE A 168 15.96 -10.65 -12.61
C PHE A 168 14.64 -11.17 -13.20
N SER A 169 14.39 -10.80 -14.46
CA SER A 169 13.27 -11.34 -15.23
C SER A 169 13.55 -12.81 -15.59
N PHE A 170 12.51 -13.63 -15.76
CA PHE A 170 12.71 -15.04 -16.13
C PHE A 170 13.45 -15.21 -17.46
N ASP A 171 13.29 -14.30 -18.41
CA ASP A 171 13.98 -14.30 -19.70
C ASP A 171 15.51 -14.29 -19.49
N GLU A 172 15.99 -13.33 -18.70
CA GLU A 172 17.39 -13.18 -18.32
C GLU A 172 17.90 -14.36 -17.45
N MET A 173 17.02 -14.94 -16.63
CA MET A 173 17.35 -16.10 -15.82
C MET A 173 17.47 -17.38 -16.65
N MET A 174 16.68 -17.53 -17.72
CA MET A 174 16.68 -18.75 -18.53
C MET A 174 17.94 -18.86 -19.38
N ASP A 175 18.48 -17.72 -19.82
CA ASP A 175 19.68 -17.58 -20.66
C ASP A 175 21.00 -17.89 -19.90
N SER A 176 21.06 -17.59 -18.59
CA SER A 176 22.29 -17.72 -17.79
C SER A 176 22.16 -18.64 -16.57
N VAL A 177 23.09 -19.60 -16.42
CA VAL A 177 23.10 -20.54 -15.29
C VAL A 177 23.36 -19.84 -13.94
N ASP A 178 24.18 -18.79 -13.93
CA ASP A 178 24.44 -17.99 -12.73
C ASP A 178 23.19 -17.28 -12.22
N ASN A 179 22.37 -16.73 -13.11
CA ASN A 179 21.10 -16.11 -12.75
C ASN A 179 20.13 -17.13 -12.13
N LYS A 180 20.10 -18.38 -12.61
CA LYS A 180 19.31 -19.46 -11.98
C LYS A 180 19.80 -19.78 -10.57
N LYS A 181 21.12 -19.79 -10.34
CA LYS A 181 21.69 -19.99 -9.00
C LYS A 181 21.34 -18.83 -8.07
N ILE A 182 21.48 -17.59 -8.54
CA ILE A 182 21.13 -16.39 -7.77
C ILE A 182 19.65 -16.43 -7.40
N PHE A 183 18.77 -16.74 -8.35
CA PHE A 183 17.34 -16.88 -8.08
C PHE A 183 17.05 -17.97 -7.04
N TRP A 184 17.73 -19.10 -7.12
CA TRP A 184 17.58 -20.18 -6.15
C TRP A 184 18.02 -19.75 -4.74
N GLU A 185 19.14 -19.01 -4.62
CA GLU A 185 19.58 -18.44 -3.34
C GLU A 185 18.57 -17.43 -2.79
N LEU A 186 17.97 -16.60 -3.65
CA LEU A 186 16.89 -15.70 -3.27
C LEU A 186 15.68 -16.46 -2.75
N MET A 187 15.26 -17.49 -3.46
CA MET A 187 14.16 -18.34 -3.02
C MET A 187 14.49 -19.00 -1.67
N LYS A 188 15.74 -19.43 -1.42
CA LYS A 188 16.14 -19.94 -0.11
C LYS A 188 16.03 -18.91 1.01
N ALA A 189 16.35 -17.64 0.73
CA ALA A 189 16.24 -16.54 1.68
C ALA A 189 14.78 -16.17 2.04
N LEU A 190 13.81 -16.70 1.28
CA LEU A 190 12.36 -16.56 1.46
C LEU A 190 11.74 -17.73 2.24
#